data_AF-A0A7J4LDD6-F1
#
_entry.id   AF-A0A7J4LDD6-F1
#
_cell.length_a   1.000
_cell.length_b   1.000
_cell.length_c   1.000
_cell.angle_alpha   90.00
_cell.angle_beta   90.00
_cell.angle_gamma   90.00
#
_symmetry.space_group_name_H-M   'P 1'
#
loop_
_entity.id
_entity.type
_entity.pdbx_description
1 polymer ?
#
loop_
_entity_poly.entity_id
_entity_poly.type
_entity_poly.pdbx_seq_one_letter_code
_entity_poly.pdbx_strand_id
1 'polypeptide(L)'
;MQPLKRRTHVAVHHHHISLAIILLIVLVLIMIIIIRPAFIGYRLSKDFERIGLDVENIMSELDTLKSDVLFAETQLESCRIVNNETVAELRNEKNRTFLCQSANLKLLSDIEQLQSEYSRNMTEVERRYQENRSQAEVELNQLKADYQELVGRHETIVQTSANNICCKNKIDDQNIDSYVVSNDRIVCTVGEPNRINC
;
A
#
# COMPACT_ATOMS: atom_id res chain seq x y z
N MET A 1 9.14 93.70 88.43
CA MET A 1 8.91 92.41 87.75
C MET A 1 7.75 92.60 86.75
N GLN A 2 7.81 93.11 85.51
CA GLN A 2 8.81 93.25 84.44
C GLN A 2 9.62 91.99 84.14
N PRO A 3 9.69 91.50 82.87
CA PRO A 3 9.34 92.12 81.56
C PRO A 3 8.14 91.41 80.86
N LEU A 4 7.18 92.01 80.14
CA LEU A 4 7.17 93.05 79.09
C LEU A 4 8.16 92.81 77.94
N LYS A 5 7.67 92.33 76.79
CA LYS A 5 7.39 93.20 75.62
C LYS A 5 7.19 92.36 74.35
N ARG A 6 5.92 92.25 73.96
CA ARG A 6 5.45 91.85 72.63
C ARG A 6 6.03 92.85 71.60
N ARG A 7 6.74 92.34 70.58
CA ARG A 7 7.04 93.05 69.32
C ARG A 7 6.46 92.25 68.17
N THR A 8 5.44 92.82 67.55
CA THR A 8 5.04 92.58 66.17
C THR A 8 6.16 93.01 65.23
N HIS A 9 6.39 92.28 64.13
CA HIS A 9 6.39 92.78 62.74
C HIS A 9 7.10 91.82 61.77
N VAL A 10 6.41 91.52 60.66
CA VAL A 10 6.88 91.14 59.31
C VAL A 10 7.84 89.94 59.23
N ALA A 11 7.49 88.82 58.62
CA ALA A 11 7.49 88.73 57.16
C ALA A 11 6.76 87.48 56.63
N VAL A 12 5.54 87.69 56.14
CA VAL A 12 4.87 86.76 55.20
C VAL A 12 5.64 86.68 53.86
N HIS A 13 6.67 87.51 53.65
CA HIS A 13 7.48 87.53 52.42
C HIS A 13 8.50 86.39 52.25
N HIS A 14 8.98 85.72 53.31
CA HIS A 14 10.06 84.73 53.14
C HIS A 14 9.59 83.39 52.54
N HIS A 15 8.35 82.97 52.78
CA HIS A 15 7.83 81.72 52.22
C HIS A 15 7.53 81.83 50.71
N HIS A 16 7.06 83.00 50.26
CA HIS A 16 6.89 83.27 48.83
C HIS A 16 8.23 83.40 48.10
N ILE A 17 9.25 83.97 48.76
CA ILE A 17 10.60 84.06 48.19
C ILE A 17 11.26 82.68 48.10
N SER A 18 11.17 81.83 49.13
CA SER A 18 11.74 80.48 49.08
C SER A 18 11.03 79.57 48.07
N LEU A 19 9.70 79.65 47.96
CA LEU A 19 8.93 78.91 46.97
C LEU A 19 9.24 79.40 45.54
N ALA A 20 9.39 80.71 45.34
CA ALA A 20 9.82 81.28 44.06
C ALA A 20 11.22 80.83 43.65
N ILE A 21 12.17 80.72 44.59
CA ILE A 21 13.53 80.21 44.32
C ILE A 21 13.50 78.74 43.92
N ILE A 22 12.73 77.89 44.62
CA ILE A 22 12.59 76.47 44.26
C ILE A 22 11.95 76.32 42.87
N LEU A 23 10.92 77.11 42.57
CA LEU A 23 10.24 77.10 41.27
C LEU A 23 11.18 77.57 40.15
N LEU A 24 12.02 78.57 40.42
CA LEU A 24 13.09 79.01 39.51
C LEU A 24 14.12 77.90 39.23
N ILE A 25 14.57 77.18 40.27
CA ILE A 25 15.54 76.09 40.12
C ILE A 25 14.95 74.94 39.28
N VAL A 26 13.70 74.56 39.53
CA VAL A 26 12.99 73.52 38.75
C VAL A 26 12.86 73.97 37.29
N LEU A 27 12.52 75.23 37.06
CA LEU A 27 12.38 75.79 35.71
C LEU A 27 13.72 75.79 34.95
N VAL A 28 14.83 76.10 35.63
CA VAL A 28 16.18 76.00 35.07
C VAL A 28 16.56 74.55 34.74
N LEU A 29 16.23 73.58 35.60
CA LEU A 29 16.49 72.16 35.34
C LEU A 29 15.68 71.64 34.15
N ILE A 30 14.40 72.02 34.04
CA ILE A 30 13.55 71.68 32.89
C ILE A 30 14.15 72.28 31.61
N MET A 31 14.59 73.54 31.64
CA MET A 31 15.28 74.17 30.51
C MET A 31 16.54 73.40 30.10
N ILE A 32 17.37 72.95 31.04
CA ILE A 32 18.58 72.16 30.72
C ILE A 32 18.22 70.82 30.05
N ILE A 33 17.18 70.14 30.51
CA ILE A 33 16.72 68.86 29.94
C ILE A 33 16.19 69.05 28.51
N ILE A 34 15.54 70.17 28.22
CA ILE A 34 14.99 70.46 26.87
C ILE A 34 16.09 70.97 25.92
N ILE A 35 17.04 71.78 26.41
CA ILE A 35 18.09 72.37 25.57
C ILE A 35 19.06 71.31 25.05
N ARG A 36 19.41 70.29 25.84
CA ARG A 36 20.36 69.24 25.41
C ARG A 36 19.95 68.49 24.13
N PRO A 37 18.76 67.87 24.04
CA PRO A 37 18.34 67.18 22.82
C PRO A 37 18.20 68.15 21.64
N ALA A 38 17.76 69.40 21.87
CA ALA A 38 17.71 70.43 20.83
C ALA A 38 19.11 70.79 20.29
N PHE A 39 20.11 70.92 21.17
CA PHE A 39 21.48 71.22 20.78
C PHE A 39 22.15 70.05 20.03
N ILE A 40 21.89 68.82 20.45
CA ILE A 40 22.37 67.62 19.74
C ILE A 40 21.73 67.54 18.36
N GLY A 41 20.42 67.74 18.25
CA GLY A 41 19.71 67.75 16.96
C GLY A 41 20.21 68.85 16.02
N TYR A 42 20.45 70.05 16.54
CA TYR A 42 21.02 71.16 15.76
C TYR A 42 22.43 70.85 15.26
N ARG A 43 23.30 70.29 16.11
CA ARG A 43 24.66 69.90 15.71
C ARG A 43 24.64 68.81 14.65
N LEU A 44 23.78 67.80 14.81
CA LEU A 44 23.57 66.74 13.83
C LEU A 44 23.14 67.35 12.47
N SER A 45 22.14 68.22 12.49
CA SER A 45 21.63 68.90 11.29
C SER A 45 22.71 69.73 10.58
N LYS A 46 23.54 70.46 11.34
CA LYS A 46 24.68 71.22 10.82
C LYS A 46 25.78 70.34 10.23
N ASP A 47 26.06 69.20 10.85
CA ASP A 47 27.05 68.24 10.37
C ASP A 47 26.55 67.56 9.07
N PHE A 48 25.24 67.29 8.93
CA PHE A 48 24.64 66.82 7.66
C PHE A 48 24.70 67.87 6.56
N GLU A 49 24.35 69.13 6.87
CA GLU A 49 24.44 70.26 5.94
C GLU A 49 25.88 70.46 5.42
N ARG A 50 26.90 70.23 6.27
CA ARG A 50 28.32 70.30 5.89
C ARG A 50 28.81 69.19 4.96
N ILE A 51 28.19 68.01 5.00
CA ILE A 51 28.55 66.88 4.14
C ILE A 51 27.84 66.99 2.77
N GLY A 52 26.96 67.99 2.59
CA GLY A 52 26.17 68.16 1.37
C GLY A 52 25.07 67.10 1.23
N LEU A 53 24.76 66.40 2.31
CA LEU A 53 23.67 65.43 2.37
C LEU A 53 22.44 66.13 2.90
N ASP A 54 21.44 66.27 2.05
CA ASP A 54 20.12 66.73 2.44
C ASP A 54 19.52 65.71 3.43
N VAL A 55 19.09 66.19 4.59
CA VAL A 55 18.49 65.34 5.64
C VAL A 55 17.24 64.64 5.12
N GLU A 56 16.52 65.28 4.19
CA GLU A 56 15.36 64.71 3.52
C GLU A 56 15.75 63.49 2.67
N ASN A 57 16.86 63.56 1.94
CA ASN A 57 17.37 62.43 1.14
C ASN A 57 17.79 61.25 2.03
N ILE A 58 18.46 61.49 3.15
CA ILE A 58 18.84 60.43 4.10
C ILE A 58 17.60 59.77 4.70
N MET A 59 16.60 60.55 5.11
CA MET A 59 15.35 59.99 5.64
C MET A 59 14.62 59.14 4.60
N SER A 60 14.57 59.61 3.35
CA SER A 60 14.00 58.85 2.23
C SER A 60 14.77 57.56 1.95
N GLU A 61 16.11 57.58 1.96
CA GLU A 61 16.94 56.39 1.80
C GLU A 61 16.76 55.39 2.96
N LEU A 62 16.65 55.89 4.19
CA LEU A 62 16.41 55.05 5.36
C LEU A 62 15.03 54.38 5.31
N ASP A 63 13.99 55.11 4.91
CA ASP A 63 12.65 54.55 4.72
C ASP A 63 12.62 53.53 3.58
N THR A 64 13.35 53.78 2.49
CA THR A 64 13.50 52.83 1.38
C THR A 64 14.22 51.57 1.85
N LEU A 65 15.35 51.70 2.54
CA LEU A 65 16.11 50.57 3.08
C LEU A 65 15.29 49.76 4.08
N LYS A 66 14.50 50.42 4.94
CA LYS A 66 13.59 49.74 5.86
C LYS A 66 12.51 48.97 5.12
N SER A 67 11.94 49.56 4.06
CA SER A 67 10.98 48.89 3.19
C SER A 67 11.60 47.67 2.49
N ASP A 68 12.82 47.81 1.98
CA ASP A 68 13.55 46.73 1.31
C ASP A 68 13.89 45.59 2.26
N VAL A 69 14.28 45.90 3.51
CA VAL A 69 14.50 44.89 4.55
C VAL A 69 13.21 44.14 4.87
N LEU A 70 12.09 44.83 5.08
CA LEU A 70 10.80 44.20 5.33
C LEU A 70 10.35 43.32 4.16
N PHE A 71 10.59 43.77 2.93
CA PHE A 71 10.30 43.00 1.73
C PHE A 71 11.19 41.75 1.65
N ALA A 72 12.49 41.88 1.88
CA ALA A 72 13.43 40.76 1.90
C ALA A 72 13.10 39.74 3.01
N GLU A 73 12.72 40.19 4.20
CA GLU A 73 12.25 39.34 5.29
C GLU A 73 10.99 38.56 4.89
N THR A 74 10.03 39.22 4.25
CA THR A 74 8.80 38.58 3.74
C THR A 74 9.10 37.54 2.67
N GLN A 75 10.01 37.85 1.74
CA GLN A 75 10.45 36.89 0.71
C GLN A 75 11.19 35.70 1.32
N LEU A 76 12.06 35.93 2.31
CA LEU A 76 12.78 34.86 2.99
C LEU A 76 11.80 33.94 3.74
N GLU A 77 10.79 34.51 4.40
CA GLU A 77 9.74 33.73 5.07
C GLU A 77 8.93 32.91 4.07
N SER A 78 8.52 33.52 2.94
CA SER A 78 7.82 32.80 1.87
C SER A 78 8.67 31.66 1.31
N CYS A 79 9.97 31.89 1.10
CA CYS A 79 10.91 30.86 0.64
C CYS A 79 11.03 29.73 1.67
N ARG A 80 11.10 30.06 2.95
CA ARG A 80 11.16 29.08 4.05
C ARG A 80 9.92 28.21 4.10
N ILE A 81 8.73 28.79 3.94
CA ILE A 81 7.46 28.06 3.91
C ILE A 81 7.45 27.08 2.73
N VAL A 82 7.71 27.56 1.52
CA VAL A 82 7.72 26.71 0.30
C VAL A 82 8.77 25.60 0.40
N ASN A 83 9.95 25.89 0.94
CA ASN A 83 10.98 24.88 1.15
C ASN A 83 10.54 23.81 2.15
N ASN A 84 9.89 24.19 3.25
CA ASN A 84 9.36 23.24 4.23
C ASN A 84 8.25 22.37 3.64
N GLU A 85 7.34 22.96 2.85
CA GLU A 85 6.29 22.24 2.12
C GLU A 85 6.90 21.24 1.12
N THR A 86 7.85 21.68 0.30
CA THR A 86 8.55 20.83 -0.68
C THR A 86 9.28 19.66 -0.01
N VAL A 87 9.94 19.90 1.12
CA VAL A 87 10.60 18.84 1.90
C VAL A 87 9.58 17.85 2.48
N ALA A 88 8.41 18.33 2.92
CA ALA A 88 7.33 17.47 3.41
C ALA A 88 6.75 16.60 2.28
N GLU A 89 6.48 17.18 1.12
CA GLU A 89 6.03 16.46 -0.08
C GLU A 89 7.04 15.41 -0.53
N LEU A 90 8.33 15.77 -0.58
CA LEU A 90 9.39 14.84 -0.95
C LEU A 90 9.48 13.64 0.02
N ARG A 91 9.30 13.88 1.33
CA ARG A 91 9.25 12.81 2.33
C ARG A 91 8.04 11.90 2.10
N ASN A 92 6.88 12.49 1.79
CA ASN A 92 5.67 11.73 1.52
C ASN A 92 5.82 10.86 0.26
N GLU A 93 6.30 11.42 -0.84
CA GLU A 93 6.53 10.67 -2.09
C GLU A 93 7.59 9.56 -1.91
N LYS A 94 8.65 9.83 -1.15
CA LYS A 94 9.63 8.79 -0.79
C LYS A 94 8.96 7.64 -0.01
N ASN A 95 8.09 7.95 0.94
CA ASN A 95 7.37 6.94 1.71
C ASN A 95 6.40 6.14 0.84
N ARG A 96 5.65 6.81 -0.05
CA ARG A 96 4.77 6.16 -1.04
C ARG A 96 5.54 5.23 -1.96
N THR A 97 6.70 5.66 -2.45
CA THR A 97 7.58 4.84 -3.29
C THR A 97 8.06 3.60 -2.55
N PHE A 98 8.48 3.75 -1.28
CA PHE A 98 8.88 2.64 -0.44
C PHE A 98 7.75 1.62 -0.22
N LEU A 99 6.54 2.10 0.11
CA LEU A 99 5.37 1.24 0.28
C LEU A 99 5.00 0.51 -1.02
N CYS A 100 5.05 1.21 -2.15
CA CYS A 100 4.81 0.62 -3.46
C CYS A 100 5.84 -0.47 -3.80
N GLN A 101 7.12 -0.23 -3.53
CA GLN A 101 8.18 -1.21 -3.76
C GLN A 101 8.00 -2.45 -2.87
N SER A 102 7.67 -2.25 -1.60
CA SER A 102 7.37 -3.34 -0.66
C SER A 102 6.17 -4.19 -1.13
N ALA A 103 5.08 -3.53 -1.55
CA ALA A 103 3.92 -4.20 -2.10
C ALA A 103 4.24 -4.98 -3.39
N ASN A 104 5.08 -4.42 -4.26
CA ASN A 104 5.52 -5.09 -5.49
C ASN A 104 6.35 -6.35 -5.20
N LEU A 105 7.29 -6.28 -4.25
CA LEU A 105 8.07 -7.46 -3.83
C LEU A 105 7.18 -8.54 -3.24
N LYS A 106 6.19 -8.16 -2.42
CA LYS A 106 5.20 -9.11 -1.89
C LYS A 106 4.40 -9.77 -3.02
N LEU A 107 3.90 -8.98 -3.97
CA LEU A 107 3.13 -9.50 -5.10
C LEU A 107 3.95 -10.47 -5.96
N LEU A 108 5.24 -10.18 -6.19
CA LEU A 108 6.15 -11.08 -6.90
C LEU A 108 6.32 -12.41 -6.14
N SER A 109 6.54 -12.35 -4.82
CA SER A 109 6.61 -13.55 -3.98
C SER A 109 5.31 -14.37 -4.02
N ASP A 110 4.15 -13.72 -3.99
CA ASP A 110 2.85 -14.37 -4.05
C ASP A 110 2.65 -15.06 -5.43
N ILE A 111 3.09 -14.42 -6.52
CA ILE A 111 3.05 -15.00 -7.87
C ILE A 111 3.94 -16.24 -7.96
N GLU A 112 5.18 -16.18 -7.46
CA GLU A 112 6.10 -17.31 -7.46
C GLU A 112 5.54 -18.50 -6.66
N GLN A 113 4.94 -18.22 -5.50
CA GLN A 113 4.27 -19.23 -4.69
C GLN A 113 3.11 -19.89 -5.45
N LEU A 114 2.21 -19.08 -6.03
CA LEU A 114 1.07 -19.58 -6.80
C LEU A 114 1.50 -20.41 -8.02
N GLN A 115 2.57 -20.01 -8.71
CA GLN A 115 3.13 -20.78 -9.82
C GLN A 115 3.67 -22.14 -9.35
N SER A 116 4.35 -22.19 -8.20
CA SER A 116 4.83 -23.44 -7.60
C SER A 116 3.68 -24.36 -7.20
N GLU A 117 2.63 -23.82 -6.57
CA GLU A 117 1.43 -24.57 -6.20
C GLU A 117 0.69 -25.10 -7.44
N TYR A 118 0.54 -24.27 -8.48
CA TYR A 118 -0.07 -24.69 -9.74
C TYR A 118 0.71 -25.83 -10.40
N SER A 119 2.04 -25.72 -10.48
CA SER A 119 2.91 -26.76 -11.05
C SER A 119 2.81 -28.09 -10.29
N ARG A 120 2.79 -28.03 -8.95
CA ARG A 120 2.59 -29.20 -8.09
C ARG A 120 1.22 -29.85 -8.31
N ASN A 121 0.16 -29.05 -8.33
CA ASN A 121 -1.19 -29.55 -8.56
C ASN A 121 -1.34 -30.19 -9.95
N MET A 122 -0.72 -29.59 -10.99
CA MET A 122 -0.74 -30.15 -12.34
C MET A 122 -0.03 -31.50 -12.39
N THR A 123 1.12 -31.63 -11.73
CA THR A 123 1.87 -32.89 -11.63
C THR A 123 1.06 -33.97 -10.92
N GLU A 124 0.38 -33.61 -9.83
CA GLU A 124 -0.46 -34.54 -9.07
C GLU A 124 -1.68 -35.01 -9.87
N VAL A 125 -2.34 -34.10 -10.61
CA VAL A 125 -3.45 -34.46 -11.50
C VAL A 125 -2.99 -35.40 -12.61
N GLU A 126 -1.86 -35.10 -13.25
CA GLU A 126 -1.28 -35.96 -14.29
C GLU A 126 -0.94 -37.35 -13.74
N ARG A 127 -0.31 -37.41 -12.55
CA ARG A 127 -0.01 -38.68 -11.88
C ARG A 127 -1.27 -39.51 -11.63
N ARG A 128 -2.32 -38.91 -11.07
CA ARG A 128 -3.61 -39.59 -10.82
C ARG A 128 -4.26 -40.05 -12.11
N TYR A 129 -4.18 -39.25 -13.17
CA TYR A 129 -4.72 -39.63 -14.46
C TYR A 129 -4.01 -40.86 -15.04
N GLN A 130 -2.68 -40.90 -14.99
CA GLN A 130 -1.89 -42.06 -15.43
C GLN A 130 -2.15 -43.30 -14.58
N GLU A 131 -2.29 -43.15 -13.26
CA GLU A 131 -2.65 -44.25 -12.36
C GLU A 131 -4.03 -44.81 -12.68
N ASN A 132 -5.06 -43.97 -12.76
CA ASN A 132 -6.41 -44.39 -13.10
C ASN A 132 -6.49 -45.04 -14.48
N ARG A 133 -5.75 -44.49 -15.46
CA ARG A 133 -5.66 -45.06 -16.80
C ARG A 133 -5.05 -46.46 -16.78
N SER A 134 -3.92 -46.65 -16.08
CA SER A 134 -3.26 -47.95 -15.99
C SER A 134 -4.12 -48.97 -15.25
N GLN A 135 -4.81 -48.56 -14.18
CA GLN A 135 -5.77 -49.41 -13.48
C GLN A 135 -6.93 -49.83 -14.39
N ALA A 136 -7.54 -48.89 -15.12
CA ALA A 136 -8.63 -49.20 -16.04
C ALA A 136 -8.18 -50.15 -17.17
N GLU A 137 -6.94 -50.04 -17.63
CA GLU A 137 -6.37 -50.96 -18.62
C GLU A 137 -6.19 -52.38 -18.06
N VAL A 138 -5.74 -52.51 -16.82
CA VAL A 138 -5.64 -53.80 -16.12
C VAL A 138 -7.03 -54.43 -15.96
N GLU A 139 -8.02 -53.66 -15.50
CA GLU A 139 -9.40 -54.13 -15.32
C GLU A 139 -10.03 -54.56 -16.65
N LEU A 140 -9.81 -53.80 -17.72
CA LEU A 140 -10.30 -54.14 -19.07
C LEU A 140 -9.68 -55.45 -19.58
N ASN A 141 -8.38 -55.65 -19.36
CA ASN A 141 -7.69 -56.87 -19.78
C ASN A 141 -8.14 -58.08 -18.98
N GLN A 142 -8.37 -57.93 -17.67
CA GLN A 142 -8.93 -58.99 -16.83
C GLN A 142 -10.34 -59.37 -17.31
N LEU A 143 -11.22 -58.39 -17.53
CA LEU A 143 -12.59 -58.64 -17.98
C LEU A 143 -12.63 -59.32 -19.34
N LYS A 144 -11.70 -58.99 -20.24
CA LYS A 144 -11.55 -59.69 -21.53
C LYS A 144 -11.13 -61.14 -21.36
N ALA A 145 -10.20 -61.42 -20.45
CA ALA A 145 -9.77 -62.78 -20.16
C ALA A 145 -10.93 -63.61 -19.56
N ASP A 146 -11.64 -63.07 -18.58
CA ASP A 146 -12.79 -63.71 -17.94
C ASP A 146 -13.90 -64.00 -18.97
N TYR A 147 -14.15 -63.06 -19.89
CA TYR A 147 -15.11 -63.23 -20.96
C TYR A 147 -14.72 -64.37 -21.91
N GLN A 148 -13.44 -64.43 -22.33
CA GLN A 148 -12.94 -65.51 -23.18
C GLN A 148 -13.03 -66.87 -22.49
N GLU A 149 -12.71 -66.94 -21.20
CA GLU A 149 -12.88 -68.16 -20.40
C GLU A 149 -14.35 -68.58 -20.35
N LEU A 150 -15.27 -67.65 -20.09
CA LEU A 150 -16.70 -67.93 -20.03
C LEU A 150 -17.24 -68.45 -21.38
N VAL A 151 -16.83 -67.84 -22.49
CA VAL A 151 -17.18 -68.29 -23.84
C VAL A 151 -16.67 -69.70 -24.08
N GLY A 152 -15.39 -69.99 -23.78
CA GLY A 152 -14.82 -71.33 -23.97
C GLY A 152 -15.50 -72.39 -23.10
N ARG A 153 -15.86 -72.06 -21.85
CA ARG A 153 -16.66 -72.94 -20.99
C ARG A 153 -18.04 -73.19 -21.56
N HIS A 154 -18.72 -72.15 -22.04
CA HIS A 154 -20.04 -72.28 -22.65
C HIS A 154 -20.01 -73.16 -23.90
N GLU A 155 -19.04 -72.96 -24.80
CA GLU A 155 -18.84 -73.80 -26.00
C GLU A 155 -18.62 -75.26 -25.63
N THR A 156 -17.81 -75.54 -24.60
CA THR A 156 -17.55 -76.91 -24.11
C THR A 156 -18.84 -77.57 -23.60
N ILE A 157 -19.66 -76.83 -22.84
CA ILE A 157 -20.95 -77.32 -22.32
C ILE A 157 -21.90 -77.61 -23.49
N VAL A 158 -22.04 -76.66 -24.41
CA VAL A 158 -22.87 -76.81 -25.62
C VAL A 158 -22.46 -78.03 -26.43
N GLN A 159 -21.16 -78.20 -26.70
CA GLN A 159 -20.65 -79.33 -27.46
C GLN A 159 -20.89 -80.66 -26.74
N THR A 160 -20.65 -80.71 -25.43
CA THR A 160 -20.89 -81.91 -24.61
C THR A 160 -22.37 -82.27 -24.58
N SER A 161 -23.24 -81.29 -24.36
CA SER A 161 -24.70 -81.45 -24.41
C SER A 161 -25.16 -81.89 -25.79
N ALA A 162 -24.59 -81.34 -26.87
CA ALA A 162 -24.96 -81.68 -28.22
C ALA A 162 -24.56 -83.11 -28.59
N ASN A 163 -23.36 -83.54 -28.21
CA ASN A 163 -22.95 -84.94 -28.34
C ASN A 163 -23.94 -85.85 -27.58
N ASN A 164 -24.22 -85.57 -26.30
CA ASN A 164 -25.14 -86.39 -25.52
C ASN A 164 -26.56 -86.49 -26.12
N ILE A 165 -27.11 -85.37 -26.59
CA ILE A 165 -28.48 -85.31 -27.14
C ILE A 165 -28.53 -85.93 -28.54
N CYS A 166 -27.63 -85.54 -29.43
CA CYS A 166 -27.68 -85.95 -30.83
C CYS A 166 -27.13 -87.34 -31.08
N CYS A 167 -26.19 -87.83 -30.27
CA CYS A 167 -25.78 -89.24 -30.33
C CYS A 167 -26.93 -90.17 -29.96
N LYS A 168 -27.77 -89.76 -29.02
CA LYS A 168 -28.99 -90.49 -28.71
C LYS A 168 -29.94 -90.52 -29.91
N ASN A 169 -30.22 -89.37 -30.53
CA ASN A 169 -31.08 -89.31 -31.71
C ASN A 169 -30.48 -90.05 -32.92
N LYS A 170 -29.15 -90.12 -33.03
CA LYS A 170 -28.46 -90.88 -34.09
C LYS A 170 -28.72 -92.38 -34.03
N ILE A 171 -28.97 -92.92 -32.83
CA ILE A 171 -29.35 -94.33 -32.67
C ILE A 171 -30.71 -94.57 -33.36
N ASP A 172 -31.61 -93.59 -33.29
CA ASP A 172 -32.93 -93.64 -33.93
C ASP A 172 -32.88 -93.27 -35.43
N ASP A 173 -32.03 -92.32 -35.83
CA ASP A 173 -31.79 -91.91 -37.22
C ASP A 173 -30.29 -91.86 -37.55
N GLN A 174 -29.80 -92.86 -38.28
CA GLN A 174 -28.38 -93.01 -38.60
C GLN A 174 -27.80 -91.87 -39.45
N ASN A 175 -28.62 -91.04 -40.09
CA ASN A 175 -28.14 -89.96 -40.95
C ASN A 175 -27.64 -88.75 -40.13
N ILE A 176 -28.00 -88.64 -38.85
CA ILE A 176 -27.58 -87.52 -37.99
C ILE A 176 -26.07 -87.60 -37.73
N ASP A 177 -25.34 -86.53 -38.07
CA ASP A 177 -23.88 -86.46 -37.94
C ASP A 177 -23.34 -85.11 -37.45
N SER A 178 -24.23 -84.14 -37.18
CA SER A 178 -23.88 -82.78 -36.82
C SER A 178 -24.98 -82.11 -35.99
N TYR A 179 -24.71 -80.92 -35.48
CA TYR A 179 -25.69 -80.11 -34.75
C TYR A 179 -25.57 -78.62 -35.07
N VAL A 180 -26.66 -77.89 -34.85
CA VAL A 180 -26.69 -76.42 -34.87
C VAL A 180 -27.34 -75.91 -33.59
N VAL A 181 -26.81 -74.82 -33.05
CA VAL A 181 -27.45 -74.10 -31.93
C VAL A 181 -28.27 -72.97 -32.53
N SER A 182 -29.59 -73.02 -32.36
CA SER A 182 -30.51 -71.99 -32.83
C SER A 182 -31.50 -71.66 -31.72
N ASN A 183 -31.61 -70.37 -31.36
CA ASN A 183 -32.49 -69.89 -30.29
C ASN A 183 -32.29 -70.65 -28.97
N ASP A 184 -31.04 -70.77 -28.51
CA ASP A 184 -30.65 -71.46 -27.27
C ASP A 184 -31.06 -72.94 -27.21
N ARG A 185 -31.28 -73.56 -28.38
CA ARG A 185 -31.62 -74.98 -28.50
C ARG A 185 -30.64 -75.69 -29.42
N ILE A 186 -30.24 -76.88 -29.00
CA ILE A 186 -29.44 -77.79 -29.83
C ILE A 186 -30.41 -78.53 -30.76
N VAL A 187 -30.19 -78.39 -32.07
CA VAL A 187 -30.92 -79.09 -33.12
C VAL A 187 -29.95 -80.05 -33.80
N CYS A 188 -30.31 -81.33 -33.86
CA CYS A 188 -29.51 -82.36 -34.50
C CYS A 188 -29.78 -82.35 -36.01
N THR A 189 -28.72 -82.28 -36.81
CA THR A 189 -28.77 -82.03 -38.26
C THR A 189 -27.82 -82.96 -39.01
N VAL A 190 -27.80 -82.83 -40.34
CA VAL A 190 -26.92 -83.59 -41.23
C VAL A 190 -26.07 -82.62 -42.05
N GLY A 191 -24.75 -82.85 -42.08
CA GLY A 191 -23.82 -82.11 -42.94
C GLY A 191 -23.36 -80.73 -42.44
N GLU A 192 -23.74 -80.30 -41.23
CA GLU A 192 -23.35 -79.01 -40.64
C GLU A 192 -21.89 -79.03 -40.12
N PRO A 193 -21.24 -77.86 -39.93
CA PRO A 193 -19.82 -77.78 -39.57
C PRO A 193 -19.51 -78.32 -38.17
N ASN A 194 -20.47 -78.24 -37.24
CA ASN A 194 -20.29 -78.77 -35.89
C ASN A 194 -20.66 -80.26 -35.87
N ARG A 195 -19.66 -81.12 -36.12
CA ARG A 195 -19.82 -82.58 -36.10
C ARG A 195 -20.00 -83.12 -34.67
N ILE A 196 -20.87 -84.09 -34.50
CA ILE A 196 -21.02 -84.81 -33.23
C ILE A 196 -19.99 -85.94 -33.13
N ASN A 197 -19.47 -86.19 -31.93
CA ASN A 197 -18.60 -87.32 -31.65
C ASN A 197 -19.30 -88.28 -30.68
N CYS A 198 -19.72 -89.41 -31.24
CA CYS A 198 -20.31 -90.56 -30.58
C CYS A 198 -19.33 -91.73 -30.78
#